data_AF-A0A517L2B5-F1
#
_entry.id   AF-A0A517L2B5-F1
#
_cell.length_a   1.000
_cell.length_b   1.000
_cell.length_c   1.000
_cell.angle_alpha   90.00
_cell.angle_beta   90.00
_cell.angle_gamma   90.00
#
_symmetry.space_group_name_H-M   'P 1'
#
loop_
_entity.id
_entity.type
_entity.pdbx_description
1 polymer ?
#
loop_
_entity_poly.entity_id
_entity_poly.type
_entity_poly.pdbx_seq_one_letter_code
_entity_poly.pdbx_strand_id
1 'polypeptide(L)'
;MPLNSARPSSSSLPTMSSKTFNEAVQERRSYYQLNKKSPISDAQIEEIVKNAILHTPSSFNSQSTRLVVLLHADHDKFWELTKEVLKPKVPDADQFAATLKKLDGFKSGYGTVLFFEDPDPIQKLQTAFPVYADKFPQWSEHTSAMHQFVLWTGLQAVGLGCNLQHYNPVVDQRAQQEWNVPLTWSLKAQLVFGGRAGEPGEKQFKPIEERLFVHGVRAYGRLHETECPNIIIVFGRYSQRAPVMHNAVTASTVDVKREVVAGVLFGDSRFVADGGKIKDYPAEQIMIFSTKEKNSPDTTCVGKLPNAGHFVYTIKRKAESYCISCTGKEDRGDLWRQ
;
A
#
# COMPACT_ATOMS: atom_id res chain seq x y z
N MET A 1 -26.64 42.77 37.17
CA MET A 1 -26.54 41.31 36.97
C MET A 1 -25.99 41.06 35.57
N PRO A 2 -24.75 40.58 35.39
CA PRO A 2 -24.26 40.24 34.07
C PRO A 2 -24.68 38.80 33.71
N LEU A 3 -25.20 38.63 32.49
CA LEU A 3 -25.54 37.33 31.91
C LEU A 3 -24.27 36.50 31.71
N ASN A 4 -24.27 35.31 32.30
CA ASN A 4 -23.22 34.31 32.15
C ASN A 4 -23.57 33.44 30.91
N SER A 5 -22.99 33.74 29.75
CA SER A 5 -23.10 32.85 28.58
C SER A 5 -22.04 31.75 28.69
N ALA A 6 -22.42 30.62 29.29
CA ALA A 6 -21.61 29.42 29.26
C ALA A 6 -21.54 28.88 27.82
N ARG A 7 -20.35 28.93 27.23
CA ARG A 7 -20.03 28.28 25.95
C ARG A 7 -20.11 26.76 26.15
N PRO A 8 -20.78 25.98 25.30
CA PRO A 8 -20.76 24.53 25.44
C PRO A 8 -19.34 24.02 25.18
N SER A 9 -18.84 23.22 26.11
CA SER A 9 -17.55 22.54 26.03
C SER A 9 -17.51 21.65 24.79
N SER A 10 -16.57 21.90 23.89
CA SER A 10 -16.25 20.98 22.80
C SER A 10 -15.79 19.65 23.40
N SER A 11 -16.61 18.61 23.32
CA SER A 11 -16.16 17.26 23.63
C SER A 11 -15.13 16.87 22.57
N SER A 12 -13.85 16.89 22.96
CA SER A 12 -12.79 16.29 22.18
C SER A 12 -13.12 14.82 22.00
N LEU A 13 -13.31 14.39 20.74
CA LEU A 13 -13.37 12.99 20.37
C LEU A 13 -12.18 12.26 21.01
N PRO A 14 -12.38 11.05 21.59
CA PRO A 14 -11.24 10.25 22.02
C PRO A 14 -10.32 10.07 20.81
N THR A 15 -9.04 10.40 21.00
CA THR A 15 -7.99 10.24 19.98
C THR A 15 -8.01 8.81 19.48
N MET A 16 -8.63 8.60 18.31
CA MET A 16 -8.56 7.34 17.59
C MET A 16 -7.07 7.05 17.38
N SER A 17 -6.60 5.89 17.83
CA SER A 17 -5.26 5.40 17.49
C SER A 17 -5.09 5.50 15.98
N SER A 18 -4.23 6.40 15.49
CA SER A 18 -4.10 6.62 14.05
C SER A 18 -3.34 5.45 13.43
N LYS A 19 -4.07 4.51 12.82
CA LYS A 19 -3.47 3.48 11.98
C LYS A 19 -3.10 4.08 10.64
N THR A 20 -1.95 3.71 10.10
CA THR A 20 -1.66 3.92 8.69
C THR A 20 -2.62 3.11 7.83
N PHE A 21 -2.78 3.51 6.57
CA PHE A 21 -3.60 2.76 5.61
C PHE A 21 -3.14 1.29 5.53
N ASN A 22 -1.83 1.03 5.44
CA ASN A 22 -1.30 -0.32 5.30
C ASN A 22 -1.58 -1.20 6.52
N GLU A 23 -1.41 -0.67 7.74
CA GLU A 23 -1.75 -1.39 8.97
C GLU A 23 -3.25 -1.73 9.00
N ALA A 24 -4.12 -0.76 8.70
CA ALA A 24 -5.56 -1.00 8.68
C ALA A 24 -5.95 -2.10 7.67
N VAL A 25 -5.35 -2.10 6.48
CA VAL A 25 -5.59 -3.12 5.44
C VAL A 25 -5.08 -4.50 5.87
N GLN A 26 -3.91 -4.58 6.49
CA GLN A 26 -3.31 -5.84 6.93
C GLN A 26 -4.06 -6.47 8.10
N GLU A 27 -4.40 -5.66 9.10
CA GLU A 27 -5.08 -6.09 10.31
C GLU A 27 -6.56 -6.41 10.10
N ARG A 28 -7.17 -5.93 9.01
CA ARG A 28 -8.56 -6.24 8.70
C ARG A 28 -8.73 -7.76 8.46
N ARG A 29 -9.53 -8.41 9.30
CA ARG A 29 -9.81 -9.86 9.28
C ARG A 29 -11.31 -10.16 9.36
N SER A 30 -11.72 -11.39 9.05
CA SER A 30 -13.09 -11.85 9.28
C SER A 30 -13.26 -12.34 10.72
N TYR A 31 -14.06 -11.62 11.50
CA TYR A 31 -14.45 -11.99 12.86
C TYR A 31 -15.87 -12.54 12.85
N TYR A 32 -16.02 -13.85 13.09
CA TYR A 32 -17.33 -14.51 13.17
C TYR A 32 -17.94 -14.48 14.58
N GLN A 33 -17.09 -14.56 15.61
CA GLN A 33 -17.53 -14.44 16.99
C GLN A 33 -17.64 -12.96 17.36
N LEU A 34 -18.85 -12.42 17.20
CA LEU A 34 -19.19 -11.04 17.52
C LEU A 34 -20.11 -10.96 18.74
N ASN A 35 -20.14 -9.81 19.39
CA ASN A 35 -21.09 -9.51 20.46
C ASN A 35 -21.75 -8.12 20.29
N LYS A 36 -22.77 -7.86 21.11
CA LYS A 36 -23.60 -6.65 21.14
C LYS A 36 -22.90 -5.41 21.74
N LYS A 37 -21.59 -5.43 21.93
CA LYS A 37 -20.84 -4.25 22.42
C LYS A 37 -20.24 -3.49 21.24
N SER A 38 -20.05 -2.19 21.40
CA SER A 38 -19.30 -1.35 20.46
C SER A 38 -18.32 -0.47 21.24
N PRO A 39 -17.07 -0.30 20.77
CA PRO A 39 -16.12 0.62 21.37
C PRO A 39 -16.41 2.09 21.02
N ILE A 40 -17.34 2.34 20.10
CA ILE A 40 -17.72 3.66 19.60
C ILE A 40 -19.25 3.82 19.58
N SER A 41 -19.73 5.06 19.56
CA SER A 41 -21.18 5.35 19.50
C SER A 41 -21.78 5.12 18.11
N ASP A 42 -23.11 5.03 18.05
CA ASP A 42 -23.86 4.94 16.80
C ASP A 42 -23.57 6.12 15.86
N ALA A 43 -23.42 7.33 16.40
CA ALA A 43 -23.07 8.51 15.62
C ALA A 43 -21.66 8.40 15.00
N GLN A 44 -20.71 7.80 15.70
CA GLN A 44 -19.37 7.55 15.14
C GLN A 44 -19.41 6.45 14.06
N ILE A 45 -20.26 5.44 14.22
CA ILE A 45 -20.50 4.41 13.18
C ILE A 45 -21.08 5.08 11.93
N GLU A 46 -22.12 5.91 12.10
CA GLU A 46 -22.75 6.65 11.01
C GLU A 46 -21.73 7.56 10.28
N GLU A 47 -20.85 8.24 11.02
CA GLU A 47 -19.79 9.07 10.45
C GLU A 47 -18.79 8.25 9.61
N ILE A 48 -18.41 7.06 10.07
CA ILE A 48 -17.55 6.15 9.29
C ILE A 48 -18.27 5.71 8.01
N VAL A 49 -19.56 5.39 8.10
CA VAL A 49 -20.38 5.02 6.93
C VAL A 49 -20.49 6.17 5.94
N LYS A 50 -20.74 7.40 6.41
CA LYS A 50 -20.78 8.62 5.59
C LYS A 50 -19.46 8.86 4.87
N ASN A 51 -18.34 8.74 5.57
CA ASN A 51 -17.02 8.89 4.95
C ASN A 51 -16.74 7.79 3.93
N ALA A 52 -17.13 6.55 4.20
CA ALA A 52 -16.96 5.44 3.26
C ALA A 52 -17.79 5.61 1.98
N ILE A 53 -19.07 6.01 2.09
CA ILE A 53 -19.94 6.22 0.91
C ILE A 53 -19.57 7.47 0.12
N LEU A 54 -18.97 8.48 0.77
CA LEU A 54 -18.59 9.74 0.12
C LEU A 54 -17.24 9.64 -0.61
N HIS A 55 -16.26 8.96 -0.02
CA HIS A 55 -14.87 9.02 -0.48
C HIS A 55 -14.39 7.77 -1.23
N THR A 56 -15.20 6.71 -1.29
CA THR A 56 -14.89 5.55 -2.13
C THR A 56 -15.20 5.89 -3.59
N PRO A 57 -14.25 5.67 -4.53
CA PRO A 57 -14.51 5.98 -5.93
C PRO A 57 -15.54 5.03 -6.53
N SER A 58 -16.22 5.48 -7.59
CA SER A 58 -17.02 4.63 -8.45
C SER A 58 -16.67 4.87 -9.92
N SER A 59 -16.99 3.90 -10.77
CA SER A 59 -16.78 4.03 -12.21
C SER A 59 -17.51 5.25 -12.75
N PHE A 60 -16.79 6.13 -13.45
CA PHE A 60 -17.31 7.42 -13.96
C PHE A 60 -17.97 8.31 -12.89
N ASN A 61 -17.60 8.15 -11.61
CA ASN A 61 -18.25 8.83 -10.48
C ASN A 61 -19.79 8.62 -10.45
N SER A 62 -20.26 7.46 -10.94
CA SER A 62 -21.67 7.04 -10.97
C SER A 62 -22.40 7.11 -9.63
N GLN A 63 -21.69 6.95 -8.51
CA GLN A 63 -22.24 6.88 -7.15
C GLN A 63 -23.47 5.96 -7.09
N SER A 64 -23.38 4.75 -7.65
CA SER A 64 -24.49 3.78 -7.71
C SER A 64 -24.71 3.01 -6.40
N THR A 65 -23.72 2.97 -5.50
CA THR A 65 -23.84 2.28 -4.21
C THR A 65 -24.86 2.96 -3.31
N ARG A 66 -25.62 2.13 -2.59
CA ARG A 66 -26.59 2.54 -1.56
C ARG A 66 -26.37 1.68 -0.33
N LEU A 67 -26.36 2.31 0.84
CA LEU A 67 -26.14 1.64 2.12
C LEU A 67 -27.36 1.78 3.01
N VAL A 68 -27.75 0.68 3.66
CA VAL A 68 -28.73 0.69 4.74
C VAL A 68 -28.04 0.17 6.00
N VAL A 69 -27.98 1.01 7.04
CA VAL A 69 -27.35 0.66 8.32
C VAL A 69 -28.43 0.23 9.29
N LEU A 70 -28.39 -1.03 9.72
CA LEU A 70 -29.30 -1.61 10.70
C LEU A 70 -28.57 -1.74 12.03
N LEU A 71 -29.10 -1.12 13.08
CA LEU A 71 -28.56 -1.16 14.44
C LEU A 71 -29.58 -1.79 15.38
N HIS A 72 -29.11 -2.39 16.47
CA HIS A 72 -29.95 -2.85 17.58
C HIS A 72 -31.13 -3.74 17.11
N ALA A 73 -32.37 -3.31 17.34
CA ALA A 73 -33.57 -4.07 17.02
C ALA A 73 -33.75 -4.31 15.51
N ASP A 74 -33.35 -3.36 14.65
CA ASP A 74 -33.43 -3.54 13.19
C ASP A 74 -32.42 -4.59 12.71
N HIS A 75 -31.25 -4.63 13.33
CA HIS A 75 -30.27 -5.69 13.07
C HIS A 75 -30.82 -7.06 13.50
N ASP A 76 -31.43 -7.17 14.68
CA ASP A 76 -32.04 -8.42 15.14
C ASP A 76 -33.18 -8.85 14.21
N LYS A 77 -33.99 -7.89 13.77
CA LYS A 77 -35.11 -8.11 12.85
C LYS A 77 -34.64 -8.66 11.51
N PHE A 78 -33.54 -8.14 10.95
CA PHE A 78 -32.96 -8.65 9.71
C PHE A 78 -32.56 -10.12 9.80
N TRP A 79 -31.92 -10.53 10.89
CA TRP A 79 -31.46 -11.91 11.04
C TRP A 79 -32.61 -12.89 11.35
N GLU A 80 -33.65 -12.46 12.07
CA GLU A 80 -34.88 -13.26 12.22
C GLU A 80 -35.63 -13.39 10.89
N LEU A 81 -35.79 -12.30 10.13
CA LEU A 81 -36.41 -12.32 8.81
C LEU A 81 -35.63 -13.25 7.85
N THR A 82 -34.29 -13.21 7.88
CA THR A 82 -33.44 -14.12 7.10
C THR A 82 -33.68 -15.58 7.47
N LYS A 83 -33.80 -15.88 8.76
CA LYS A 83 -34.11 -17.22 9.27
C LYS A 83 -35.49 -17.71 8.81
N GLU A 84 -36.51 -16.86 8.88
CA GLU A 84 -37.87 -17.19 8.40
C GLU A 84 -37.88 -17.55 6.91
N VAL A 85 -37.15 -16.77 6.09
CA VAL A 85 -37.03 -16.97 4.65
C VAL A 85 -36.28 -18.27 4.30
N LEU A 86 -35.26 -18.63 5.08
CA LEU A 86 -34.44 -19.81 4.85
C LEU A 86 -35.10 -21.11 5.31
N LYS A 87 -35.91 -21.07 6.38
CA LYS A 87 -36.59 -22.25 6.94
C LYS A 87 -37.30 -23.12 5.91
N PRO A 88 -38.16 -22.59 5.01
CA PRO A 88 -38.82 -23.43 4.00
C PRO A 88 -37.88 -23.91 2.88
N LYS A 89 -36.67 -23.35 2.76
CA LYS A 89 -35.69 -23.69 1.72
C LYS A 89 -34.69 -24.77 2.14
N VAL A 90 -34.59 -25.06 3.44
CA VAL A 90 -33.70 -26.10 4.00
C VAL A 90 -34.58 -27.19 4.62
N PRO A 91 -34.98 -28.22 3.84
CA PRO A 91 -35.91 -29.25 4.31
C PRO A 91 -35.28 -30.24 5.31
N ASP A 92 -33.95 -30.32 5.33
CA ASP A 92 -33.20 -31.18 6.27
C ASP A 92 -33.03 -30.50 7.63
N ALA A 93 -33.52 -31.14 8.68
CA ALA A 93 -33.55 -30.57 10.03
C ALA A 93 -32.15 -30.36 10.63
N ASP A 94 -31.20 -31.24 10.34
CA ASP A 94 -29.83 -31.16 10.87
C ASP A 94 -29.04 -30.04 10.16
N GLN A 95 -29.20 -29.91 8.84
CA GLN A 95 -28.65 -28.80 8.07
C GLN A 95 -29.26 -27.46 8.47
N PHE A 96 -30.57 -27.43 8.78
CA PHE A 96 -31.21 -26.23 9.27
C PHE A 96 -30.68 -25.84 10.66
N ALA A 97 -30.45 -26.79 11.57
CA ALA A 97 -29.85 -26.52 12.88
C ALA A 97 -28.45 -25.86 12.76
N ALA A 98 -27.60 -26.34 11.85
CA ALA A 98 -26.30 -25.73 11.58
C ALA A 98 -26.42 -24.31 10.99
N THR A 99 -27.43 -24.08 10.15
CA THR A 99 -27.75 -22.77 9.56
C THR A 99 -28.22 -21.79 10.64
N LEU A 100 -29.12 -22.22 11.52
CA LEU A 100 -29.60 -21.43 12.66
C LEU A 100 -28.44 -20.95 13.53
N LYS A 101 -27.51 -21.84 13.89
CA LYS A 101 -26.34 -21.49 14.68
C LYS A 101 -25.49 -20.38 14.05
N LYS A 102 -25.36 -20.36 12.71
CA LYS A 102 -24.66 -19.29 11.99
C LYS A 102 -25.44 -17.97 12.05
N LEU A 103 -26.75 -18.02 11.78
CA LEU A 103 -27.62 -16.84 11.83
C LEU A 103 -27.67 -16.23 13.24
N ASP A 104 -27.74 -17.05 14.28
CA ASP A 104 -27.67 -16.61 15.68
C ASP A 104 -26.32 -15.96 16.00
N GLY A 105 -25.23 -16.47 15.41
CA GLY A 105 -23.90 -15.85 15.48
C GLY A 105 -23.86 -14.46 14.82
N PHE A 106 -24.50 -14.28 13.66
CA PHE A 106 -24.61 -12.98 13.01
C PHE A 106 -25.49 -12.01 13.81
N LYS A 107 -26.65 -12.50 14.28
CA LYS A 107 -27.56 -11.77 15.17
C LYS A 107 -26.91 -11.37 16.50
N SER A 108 -25.87 -12.08 16.94
CA SER A 108 -25.11 -11.70 18.15
C SER A 108 -24.26 -10.44 17.95
N GLY A 109 -24.07 -9.97 16.72
CA GLY A 109 -23.37 -8.72 16.39
C GLY A 109 -24.13 -7.46 16.84
N TYR A 110 -23.47 -6.31 16.78
CA TYR A 110 -24.03 -5.02 17.14
C TYR A 110 -24.96 -4.46 16.06
N GLY A 111 -24.58 -4.64 14.79
CA GLY A 111 -25.30 -4.10 13.64
C GLY A 111 -24.97 -4.81 12.33
N THR A 112 -25.65 -4.41 11.27
CA THR A 112 -25.41 -4.90 9.91
C THR A 112 -25.57 -3.78 8.90
N VAL A 113 -24.63 -3.67 7.96
CA VAL A 113 -24.76 -2.77 6.80
C VAL A 113 -25.13 -3.59 5.58
N LEU A 114 -26.25 -3.24 4.95
CA LEU A 114 -26.70 -3.82 3.70
C LEU A 114 -26.16 -2.97 2.53
N PHE A 115 -25.48 -3.62 1.59
CA PHE A 115 -24.91 -2.97 0.40
C PHE A 115 -25.79 -3.23 -0.80
N PHE A 116 -26.31 -2.17 -1.41
CA PHE A 116 -27.11 -2.23 -2.62
C PHE A 116 -26.43 -1.48 -3.76
N GLU A 117 -26.80 -1.82 -4.99
CA GLU A 117 -26.51 -1.02 -6.18
C GLU A 117 -27.83 -0.56 -6.82
N ASP A 118 -27.91 0.75 -7.04
CA ASP A 118 -28.98 1.39 -7.81
C ASP A 118 -28.70 1.21 -9.32
N PRO A 119 -29.63 0.60 -10.08
CA PRO A 119 -29.44 0.42 -11.52
C PRO A 119 -29.53 1.73 -12.31
N ASP A 120 -30.16 2.79 -11.79
CA ASP A 120 -30.45 3.99 -12.57
C ASP A 120 -29.19 4.72 -13.07
N PRO A 121 -28.15 4.98 -12.24
CA PRO A 121 -26.90 5.56 -12.73
C PRO A 121 -26.19 4.67 -13.75
N ILE A 122 -26.30 3.34 -13.60
CA ILE A 122 -25.68 2.37 -14.49
C ILE A 122 -26.36 2.38 -15.85
N GLN A 123 -27.69 2.33 -15.90
CA GLN A 123 -28.45 2.41 -17.14
C GLN A 123 -28.18 3.71 -17.90
N LYS A 124 -28.11 4.85 -17.19
CA LYS A 124 -27.75 6.14 -17.80
C LYS A 124 -26.36 6.09 -18.46
N LEU A 125 -25.39 5.45 -17.81
CA LEU A 125 -24.05 5.27 -18.37
C LEU A 125 -24.04 4.31 -19.58
N GLN A 126 -24.84 3.25 -19.55
CA GLN A 126 -24.99 2.34 -20.69
C GLN A 126 -25.55 3.07 -21.92
N THR A 127 -26.54 3.95 -21.73
CA THR A 127 -27.09 4.79 -22.80
C THR A 127 -26.09 5.85 -23.27
N ALA A 128 -25.37 6.50 -22.36
CA ALA A 128 -24.42 7.57 -22.69
C ALA A 128 -23.15 7.05 -23.38
N PHE A 129 -22.71 5.83 -23.07
CA PHE A 129 -21.51 5.22 -23.62
C PHE A 129 -21.76 3.80 -24.13
N PRO A 130 -22.47 3.63 -25.27
CA PRO A 130 -22.90 2.32 -25.77
C PRO A 130 -21.76 1.31 -26.01
N VAL A 131 -20.56 1.79 -26.37
CA VAL A 131 -19.37 0.94 -26.61
C VAL A 131 -18.94 0.18 -25.34
N TYR A 132 -19.25 0.72 -24.15
CA TYR A 132 -18.94 0.09 -22.87
C TYR A 132 -20.20 -0.37 -22.12
N ALA A 133 -21.36 -0.41 -22.79
CA ALA A 133 -22.64 -0.72 -22.15
C ALA A 133 -22.63 -2.06 -21.40
N ASP A 134 -21.96 -3.06 -21.93
CA ASP A 134 -21.83 -4.38 -21.30
C ASP A 134 -20.89 -4.36 -20.07
N LYS A 135 -20.04 -3.35 -19.90
CA LYS A 135 -19.08 -3.23 -18.80
C LYS A 135 -19.65 -2.54 -17.57
N PHE A 136 -20.58 -1.60 -17.72
CA PHE A 136 -21.11 -0.85 -16.57
C PHE A 136 -21.72 -1.73 -15.47
N PRO A 137 -22.46 -2.83 -15.75
CA PRO A 137 -22.90 -3.74 -14.71
C PRO A 137 -21.73 -4.38 -13.93
N GLN A 138 -20.65 -4.79 -14.61
CA GLN A 138 -19.46 -5.32 -13.94
C GLN A 138 -18.75 -4.25 -13.10
N TRP A 139 -18.65 -3.02 -13.61
CA TRP A 139 -18.03 -1.92 -12.88
C TRP A 139 -18.85 -1.44 -11.68
N SER A 140 -20.17 -1.65 -11.70
CA SER A 140 -21.05 -1.51 -10.54
C SER A 140 -20.69 -2.52 -9.45
N GLU A 141 -20.44 -3.79 -9.80
CA GLU A 141 -19.95 -4.79 -8.82
C GLU A 141 -18.59 -4.40 -8.23
N HIS A 142 -17.65 -3.90 -9.05
CA HIS A 142 -16.35 -3.41 -8.56
C HIS A 142 -16.53 -2.23 -7.58
N THR A 143 -17.42 -1.30 -7.92
CA THR A 143 -17.77 -0.16 -7.07
C THR A 143 -18.31 -0.64 -5.72
N SER A 144 -19.28 -1.58 -5.73
CA SER A 144 -19.83 -2.16 -4.50
C SER A 144 -18.75 -2.83 -3.65
N ALA A 145 -17.86 -3.62 -4.27
CA ALA A 145 -16.76 -4.30 -3.57
C ALA A 145 -15.77 -3.32 -2.93
N MET A 146 -15.46 -2.19 -3.57
CA MET A 146 -14.62 -1.14 -2.98
C MET A 146 -15.28 -0.54 -1.73
N HIS A 147 -16.58 -0.25 -1.78
CA HIS A 147 -17.31 0.30 -0.62
C HIS A 147 -17.37 -0.70 0.54
N GLN A 148 -17.61 -1.98 0.24
CA GLN A 148 -17.56 -3.06 1.23
C GLN A 148 -16.19 -3.13 1.90
N PHE A 149 -15.11 -3.04 1.13
CA PHE A 149 -13.74 -3.08 1.65
C PHE A 149 -13.39 -1.86 2.49
N VAL A 150 -13.70 -0.65 2.02
CA VAL A 150 -13.40 0.60 2.73
C VAL A 150 -14.15 0.65 4.05
N LEU A 151 -15.46 0.37 4.05
CA LEU A 151 -16.26 0.39 5.27
C LEU A 151 -15.83 -0.68 6.27
N TRP A 152 -15.56 -1.91 5.81
CA TRP A 152 -15.02 -2.97 6.66
C TRP A 152 -13.70 -2.53 7.30
N THR A 153 -12.77 -1.99 6.52
CA THR A 153 -11.48 -1.52 7.01
C THR A 153 -11.65 -0.40 8.05
N GLY A 154 -12.52 0.57 7.78
CA GLY A 154 -12.82 1.68 8.69
C GLY A 154 -13.39 1.22 10.04
N LEU A 155 -14.40 0.34 10.03
CA LEU A 155 -14.99 -0.20 11.25
C LEU A 155 -13.97 -1.01 12.07
N GLN A 156 -13.08 -1.77 11.43
CA GLN A 156 -12.05 -2.52 12.16
C GLN A 156 -10.89 -1.66 12.66
N ALA A 157 -10.59 -0.55 11.99
CA ALA A 157 -9.59 0.40 12.46
C ALA A 157 -9.97 0.99 13.83
N VAL A 158 -11.26 1.16 14.10
CA VAL A 158 -11.81 1.64 15.39
C VAL A 158 -12.14 0.51 16.38
N GLY A 159 -11.70 -0.72 16.10
CA GLY A 159 -11.76 -1.84 17.06
C GLY A 159 -12.99 -2.74 16.96
N LEU A 160 -13.93 -2.49 16.03
CA LEU A 160 -15.01 -3.44 15.78
C LEU A 160 -14.46 -4.71 15.10
N GLY A 161 -15.16 -5.83 15.29
CA GLY A 161 -15.03 -7.03 14.45
C GLY A 161 -16.09 -6.99 13.35
N CYS A 162 -15.80 -7.57 12.19
CA CYS A 162 -16.76 -7.66 11.10
C CYS A 162 -16.62 -8.97 10.32
N ASN A 163 -17.71 -9.40 9.68
CA ASN A 163 -17.72 -10.45 8.67
C ASN A 163 -18.75 -10.11 7.57
N LEU A 164 -18.44 -10.49 6.33
CA LEU A 164 -19.25 -10.18 5.15
C LEU A 164 -20.04 -11.42 4.70
N GLN A 165 -21.36 -11.26 4.58
CA GLN A 165 -22.30 -12.32 4.21
C GLN A 165 -23.00 -12.02 2.88
N HIS A 166 -23.55 -13.09 2.28
CA HIS A 166 -24.29 -13.05 1.01
C HIS A 166 -25.54 -13.93 1.11
N TYR A 167 -26.57 -13.43 1.78
CA TYR A 167 -27.92 -14.02 1.82
C TYR A 167 -28.85 -13.45 0.74
N ASN A 168 -28.34 -12.60 -0.13
CA ASN A 168 -28.97 -12.27 -1.40
C ASN A 168 -28.92 -13.47 -2.37
N PRO A 169 -29.92 -13.66 -3.24
CA PRO A 169 -31.12 -12.85 -3.38
C PRO A 169 -32.27 -13.28 -2.45
N VAL A 170 -32.06 -14.27 -1.56
CA VAL A 170 -33.19 -14.90 -0.85
C VAL A 170 -33.89 -13.93 0.09
N VAL A 171 -33.16 -13.00 0.71
CA VAL A 171 -33.68 -12.04 1.68
C VAL A 171 -34.14 -10.71 1.05
N ASP A 172 -33.73 -10.43 -0.20
CA ASP A 172 -33.80 -9.11 -0.85
C ASP A 172 -35.18 -8.46 -0.73
N GLN A 173 -36.21 -9.08 -1.30
CA GLN A 173 -37.55 -8.49 -1.36
C GLN A 173 -38.11 -8.22 0.04
N ARG A 174 -37.91 -9.15 0.99
CA ARG A 174 -38.42 -9.01 2.35
C ARG A 174 -37.70 -7.89 3.10
N ALA A 175 -36.38 -7.79 2.96
CA ALA A 175 -35.62 -6.69 3.53
C ALA A 175 -35.98 -5.34 2.90
N GLN A 176 -36.10 -5.28 1.58
CA GLN A 176 -36.43 -4.04 0.87
C GLN A 176 -37.82 -3.52 1.27
N GLN A 177 -38.81 -4.41 1.41
CA GLN A 177 -40.14 -4.04 1.89
C GLN A 177 -40.11 -3.56 3.34
N GLU A 178 -39.38 -4.24 4.21
CA GLU A 178 -39.30 -3.90 5.63
C GLU A 178 -38.72 -2.49 5.86
N TRP A 179 -37.61 -2.16 5.20
CA TRP A 179 -36.95 -0.85 5.36
C TRP A 179 -37.26 0.16 4.25
N ASN A 180 -38.34 -0.06 3.48
CA ASN A 180 -38.78 0.82 2.39
C ASN A 180 -37.68 1.18 1.37
N VAL A 181 -36.83 0.21 1.07
CA VAL A 181 -35.78 0.34 0.05
C VAL A 181 -36.40 0.05 -1.33
N PRO A 182 -36.07 0.83 -2.37
CA PRO A 182 -36.56 0.56 -3.72
C PRO A 182 -36.29 -0.88 -4.16
N LEU A 183 -37.32 -1.57 -4.66
CA LEU A 183 -37.23 -2.95 -5.14
C LEU A 183 -36.31 -3.11 -6.36
N THR A 184 -36.05 -2.02 -7.07
CA THR A 184 -35.11 -1.98 -8.21
C THR A 184 -33.65 -2.05 -7.78
N TRP A 185 -33.34 -1.69 -6.54
CA TRP A 185 -31.97 -1.77 -6.03
C TRP A 185 -31.59 -3.23 -5.79
N SER A 186 -30.40 -3.62 -6.23
CA SER A 186 -29.92 -4.99 -6.09
C SER A 186 -29.08 -5.13 -4.83
N LEU A 187 -29.49 -5.99 -3.88
CA LEU A 187 -28.70 -6.29 -2.69
C LEU A 187 -27.46 -7.12 -3.08
N LYS A 188 -26.28 -6.64 -2.71
CA LYS A 188 -24.99 -7.22 -3.06
C LYS A 188 -24.36 -8.02 -1.92
N ALA A 189 -24.40 -7.47 -0.70
CA ALA A 189 -23.80 -8.10 0.47
C ALA A 189 -24.34 -7.54 1.79
N GLN A 190 -24.04 -8.21 2.89
CA GLN A 190 -24.39 -7.78 4.25
C GLN A 190 -23.16 -7.85 5.16
N LEU A 191 -22.65 -6.70 5.61
CA LEU A 191 -21.51 -6.63 6.52
C LEU A 191 -22.01 -6.57 7.97
N VAL A 192 -21.84 -7.67 8.69
CA VAL A 192 -22.14 -7.74 10.12
C VAL A 192 -20.97 -7.17 10.90
N PHE A 193 -21.25 -6.35 11.91
CA PHE A 193 -20.23 -5.78 12.77
C PHE A 193 -20.65 -5.80 14.24
N GLY A 194 -19.67 -5.81 15.14
CA GLY A 194 -19.88 -5.75 16.59
C GLY A 194 -18.58 -5.90 17.36
N GLY A 195 -18.68 -6.02 18.69
CA GLY A 195 -17.53 -6.23 19.55
C GLY A 195 -16.89 -7.59 19.27
N ARG A 196 -15.55 -7.66 19.34
CA ARG A 196 -14.80 -8.90 19.11
C ARG A 196 -14.99 -9.83 20.30
N ALA A 197 -15.52 -11.03 20.08
CA ALA A 197 -15.74 -12.05 21.11
C ALA A 197 -14.85 -13.30 20.92
N GLY A 198 -14.02 -13.29 19.88
CA GLY A 198 -13.05 -14.34 19.58
C GLY A 198 -12.08 -13.87 18.51
N GLU A 199 -11.09 -14.71 18.21
CA GLU A 199 -10.02 -14.40 17.24
C GLU A 199 -10.35 -14.89 15.84
N PRO A 200 -9.85 -14.23 14.78
CA PRO A 200 -10.01 -14.70 13.42
C PRO A 200 -9.11 -15.93 13.23
N GLY A 201 -9.54 -16.88 12.41
CA GLY A 201 -8.72 -18.05 12.06
C GLY A 201 -7.42 -17.66 11.35
N GLU A 202 -6.57 -18.63 11.02
CA GLU A 202 -5.37 -18.36 10.23
C GLU A 202 -5.71 -17.85 8.82
N LYS A 203 -4.81 -17.05 8.23
CA LYS A 203 -4.93 -16.56 6.85
C LYS A 203 -3.75 -17.09 6.05
N GLN A 204 -4.04 -17.87 5.03
CA GLN A 204 -3.03 -18.36 4.09
C GLN A 204 -2.92 -17.39 2.91
N PHE A 205 -1.71 -17.31 2.34
CA PHE A 205 -1.43 -16.53 1.14
C PHE A 205 -0.75 -17.42 0.11
N LYS A 206 -1.11 -17.25 -1.15
CA LYS A 206 -0.31 -17.77 -2.26
C LYS A 206 1.01 -16.97 -2.37
N PRO A 207 2.07 -17.55 -2.96
CA PRO A 207 3.30 -16.83 -3.28
C PRO A 207 3.03 -15.51 -4.01
N ILE A 208 3.82 -14.48 -3.72
CA ILE A 208 3.62 -13.12 -4.27
C ILE A 208 3.99 -13.12 -5.76
N GLU A 209 4.98 -13.92 -6.14
CA GLU A 209 5.58 -14.02 -7.45
C GLU A 209 4.60 -14.55 -8.51
N GLU A 210 3.59 -15.33 -8.08
CA GLU A 210 2.49 -15.77 -8.94
C GLU A 210 1.50 -14.65 -9.28
N ARG A 211 1.53 -13.55 -8.53
CA ARG A 211 0.45 -12.55 -8.47
C ARG A 211 0.92 -11.11 -8.70
N LEU A 212 2.23 -10.87 -8.70
CA LEU A 212 2.84 -9.58 -8.91
C LEU A 212 3.99 -9.69 -9.93
N PHE A 213 3.80 -9.06 -11.09
CA PHE A 213 4.81 -8.94 -12.13
C PHE A 213 5.29 -7.49 -12.17
N VAL A 214 6.59 -7.26 -11.99
CA VAL A 214 7.19 -5.93 -11.99
C VAL A 214 8.12 -5.78 -13.18
N HIS A 215 7.79 -4.88 -14.11
CA HIS A 215 8.61 -4.55 -15.28
C HIS A 215 9.17 -3.13 -15.17
N GLY A 216 10.28 -2.85 -15.87
CA GLY A 216 10.86 -1.50 -15.94
C GLY A 216 11.71 -1.07 -14.75
N VAL A 217 11.97 -1.96 -13.77
CA VAL A 217 12.95 -1.71 -12.72
C VAL A 217 14.34 -1.79 -13.33
N ARG A 218 15.05 -0.66 -13.44
CA ARG A 218 16.48 -0.66 -13.78
C ARG A 218 17.22 -1.31 -12.63
N ALA A 219 17.63 -2.55 -12.80
CA ALA A 219 18.33 -3.32 -11.79
C ALA A 219 19.75 -2.78 -11.62
N TYR A 220 19.91 -1.74 -10.79
CA TYR A 220 21.22 -1.37 -10.28
C TYR A 220 21.57 -2.06 -8.96
N GLY A 221 20.65 -2.85 -8.38
CA GLY A 221 20.88 -3.53 -7.10
C GLY A 221 20.17 -4.87 -6.91
N ARG A 222 19.53 -5.44 -7.95
CA ARG A 222 18.82 -6.74 -7.85
C ARG A 222 19.42 -7.84 -8.75
N LEU A 223 20.39 -7.52 -9.61
CA LEU A 223 21.10 -8.51 -10.44
C LEU A 223 22.08 -9.37 -9.63
N HIS A 224 22.44 -8.94 -8.42
CA HIS A 224 23.48 -9.59 -7.64
C HIS A 224 23.05 -10.97 -7.09
N GLU A 225 21.78 -11.14 -6.73
CA GLU A 225 21.35 -12.34 -6.01
C GLU A 225 21.06 -13.56 -6.90
N THR A 226 20.77 -13.39 -8.20
CA THR A 226 20.20 -14.51 -8.99
C THR A 226 20.92 -14.87 -10.27
N GLU A 227 21.75 -14.00 -10.87
CA GLU A 227 22.26 -14.25 -12.23
C GLU A 227 23.80 -14.25 -12.37
N CYS A 228 24.55 -13.66 -11.44
CA CYS A 228 26.01 -13.49 -11.60
C CYS A 228 26.78 -13.60 -10.26
N PRO A 229 26.94 -14.80 -9.67
CA PRO A 229 27.51 -14.97 -8.33
C PRO A 229 29.01 -14.64 -8.19
N ASN A 230 29.72 -14.35 -9.30
CA ASN A 230 31.16 -14.06 -9.32
C ASN A 230 31.48 -12.73 -10.04
N ILE A 231 30.55 -11.78 -10.10
CA ILE A 231 30.79 -10.53 -10.81
C ILE A 231 31.75 -9.62 -10.05
N ILE A 232 32.79 -9.16 -10.75
CA ILE A 232 33.72 -8.15 -10.25
C ILE A 232 33.12 -6.78 -10.55
N ILE A 233 32.77 -6.01 -9.51
CA ILE A 233 32.20 -4.68 -9.70
C ILE A 233 33.32 -3.64 -9.62
N VAL A 234 33.48 -2.87 -10.70
CA VAL A 234 34.32 -1.66 -10.70
C VAL A 234 33.48 -0.45 -11.07
N PHE A 235 33.80 0.72 -10.51
CA PHE A 235 33.10 1.95 -10.88
C PHE A 235 34.07 3.05 -11.29
N GLY A 236 33.60 3.96 -12.13
CA GLY A 236 34.36 5.17 -12.39
C GLY A 236 33.55 6.24 -13.08
N ARG A 237 33.86 7.50 -12.78
CA ARG A 237 33.16 8.66 -13.32
C ARG A 237 34.08 9.87 -13.40
N TYR A 238 33.74 10.78 -14.29
CA TYR A 238 34.45 12.01 -14.58
C TYR A 238 33.55 13.22 -14.30
N SER A 239 34.14 14.29 -13.77
CA SER A 239 33.49 15.60 -13.60
C SER A 239 32.23 15.52 -12.74
N GLN A 240 31.14 16.16 -13.17
CA GLN A 240 29.88 16.27 -12.44
C GLN A 240 29.24 14.92 -12.07
N ARG A 241 29.62 13.81 -12.74
CA ARG A 241 29.12 12.47 -12.39
C ARG A 241 29.94 11.78 -11.30
N ALA A 242 31.16 12.25 -11.03
CA ALA A 242 32.01 11.74 -9.96
C ALA A 242 31.37 11.89 -8.56
N PRO A 243 30.86 13.06 -8.14
CA PRO A 243 30.20 13.18 -6.83
C PRO A 243 28.90 12.37 -6.73
N VAL A 244 28.21 12.13 -7.86
CA VAL A 244 27.01 11.26 -7.88
C VAL A 244 27.39 9.83 -7.55
N MET A 245 28.46 9.29 -8.16
CA MET A 245 28.94 7.96 -7.80
C MET A 245 29.57 7.90 -6.41
N HIS A 246 30.28 8.94 -5.98
CA HIS A 246 30.79 9.05 -4.61
C HIS A 246 29.66 8.85 -3.60
N ASN A 247 28.57 9.60 -3.74
CA ASN A 247 27.43 9.52 -2.84
C ASN A 247 26.71 8.17 -2.93
N ALA A 248 26.57 7.61 -4.14
CA ALA A 248 25.95 6.30 -4.33
C ALA A 248 26.73 5.18 -3.63
N VAL A 249 28.07 5.19 -3.74
CA VAL A 249 28.93 4.21 -3.07
C VAL A 249 28.90 4.42 -1.56
N THR A 250 28.92 5.68 -1.10
CA THR A 250 28.80 6.01 0.33
C THR A 250 27.53 5.42 0.93
N ALA A 251 26.39 5.56 0.23
CA ALA A 251 25.07 5.08 0.66
C ALA A 251 24.81 3.59 0.41
N SER A 252 25.74 2.87 -0.23
CA SER A 252 25.58 1.43 -0.53
C SER A 252 25.72 0.56 0.72
N THR A 253 25.07 -0.61 0.71
CA THR A 253 25.15 -1.59 1.80
C THR A 253 26.54 -2.20 1.91
N VAL A 254 26.86 -2.78 3.07
CA VAL A 254 28.15 -3.46 3.31
C VAL A 254 28.40 -4.58 2.31
N ASP A 255 27.36 -5.31 1.93
CA ASP A 255 27.48 -6.42 0.96
C ASP A 255 27.88 -5.91 -0.43
N VAL A 256 27.22 -4.86 -0.93
CA VAL A 256 27.58 -4.23 -2.22
C VAL A 256 29.01 -3.67 -2.16
N LYS A 257 29.39 -3.02 -1.05
CA LYS A 257 30.75 -2.49 -0.89
C LYS A 257 31.84 -3.57 -0.90
N ARG A 258 31.53 -4.79 -0.43
CA ARG A 258 32.45 -5.94 -0.42
C ARG A 258 32.70 -6.50 -1.83
N GLU A 259 31.75 -6.35 -2.73
CA GLU A 259 31.84 -6.84 -4.13
C GLU A 259 32.44 -5.83 -5.09
N VAL A 260 32.41 -4.54 -4.72
CA VAL A 260 33.13 -3.51 -5.46
C VAL A 260 34.61 -3.64 -5.15
N VAL A 261 35.41 -3.99 -6.16
CA VAL A 261 36.85 -4.27 -6.00
C VAL A 261 37.72 -3.06 -6.27
N ALA A 262 37.23 -2.11 -7.06
CA ALA A 262 37.97 -0.89 -7.40
C ALA A 262 37.06 0.25 -7.88
N GLY A 263 37.47 1.48 -7.62
CA GLY A 263 36.79 2.68 -8.12
C GLY A 263 37.75 3.79 -8.54
N VAL A 264 37.45 4.48 -9.64
CA VAL A 264 38.26 5.61 -10.12
C VAL A 264 37.41 6.84 -10.42
N LEU A 265 37.66 7.94 -9.71
CA LEU A 265 36.95 9.20 -9.88
C LEU A 265 37.91 10.29 -10.36
N PHE A 266 37.45 11.15 -11.28
CA PHE A 266 38.22 12.28 -11.79
C PHE A 266 37.45 13.58 -11.58
N GLY A 267 38.09 14.57 -10.96
CA GLY A 267 37.47 15.89 -10.76
C GLY A 267 36.25 15.84 -9.84
N ASP A 268 36.30 15.02 -8.80
CA ASP A 268 35.21 14.86 -7.84
C ASP A 268 35.10 16.07 -6.91
N SER A 269 33.98 16.79 -6.96
CA SER A 269 33.71 17.95 -6.11
C SER A 269 33.60 17.65 -4.61
N ARG A 270 33.46 16.38 -4.23
CA ARG A 270 33.53 15.94 -2.84
C ARG A 270 34.96 15.75 -2.34
N PHE A 271 35.96 15.73 -3.23
CA PHE A 271 37.34 15.36 -2.89
C PHE A 271 37.90 16.12 -1.69
N VAL A 272 37.92 17.46 -1.72
CA VAL A 272 38.48 18.22 -0.58
C VAL A 272 37.56 18.18 0.64
N ALA A 273 36.23 18.18 0.44
CA ALA A 273 35.26 18.14 1.54
C ALA A 273 35.35 16.84 2.35
N ASP A 274 35.60 15.72 1.68
CA ASP A 274 35.64 14.38 2.28
C ASP A 274 37.09 13.87 2.46
N GLY A 275 38.07 14.78 2.49
CA GLY A 275 39.46 14.46 2.83
C GLY A 275 40.16 13.53 1.84
N GLY A 276 39.73 13.54 0.57
CA GLY A 276 40.26 12.74 -0.51
C GLY A 276 39.85 11.27 -0.46
N LYS A 277 38.79 10.94 0.27
CA LYS A 277 38.29 9.57 0.46
C LYS A 277 36.78 9.51 0.29
N ILE A 278 36.26 8.31 0.02
CA ILE A 278 34.84 8.01 0.17
C ILE A 278 34.63 7.49 1.59
N LYS A 279 33.65 8.05 2.31
CA LYS A 279 33.38 7.67 3.70
C LYS A 279 32.97 6.19 3.79
N ASP A 280 33.49 5.50 4.81
CA ASP A 280 33.16 4.10 5.10
C ASP A 280 33.42 3.16 3.90
N TYR A 281 34.53 3.38 3.20
CA TYR A 281 34.99 2.57 2.07
C TYR A 281 36.53 2.42 2.07
N PRO A 282 37.11 1.25 1.72
CA PRO A 282 38.56 1.05 1.73
C PRO A 282 39.31 2.01 0.78
N ALA A 283 40.25 2.77 1.31
CA ALA A 283 40.95 3.82 0.55
C ALA A 283 41.89 3.23 -0.51
N GLU A 284 42.41 2.03 -0.28
CA GLU A 284 43.27 1.27 -1.18
C GLU A 284 42.54 0.76 -2.43
N GLN A 285 41.21 0.70 -2.40
CA GLN A 285 40.40 0.28 -3.53
C GLN A 285 39.95 1.45 -4.41
N ILE A 286 40.13 2.70 -3.95
CA ILE A 286 39.61 3.89 -4.63
C ILE A 286 40.74 4.86 -5.00
N MET A 287 40.80 5.23 -6.28
CA MET A 287 41.59 6.35 -6.75
C MET A 287 40.70 7.54 -7.05
N ILE A 288 40.97 8.69 -6.41
CA ILE A 288 40.33 9.96 -6.76
C ILE A 288 41.40 10.91 -7.29
N PHE A 289 41.33 11.22 -8.58
CA PHE A 289 42.24 12.13 -9.25
C PHE A 289 41.76 13.58 -9.12
N SER A 290 42.65 14.38 -8.55
CA SER A 290 42.56 15.83 -8.44
C SER A 290 43.91 16.43 -8.84
N THR A 291 43.99 17.20 -9.93
CA THR A 291 45.24 17.82 -10.37
C THR A 291 45.69 18.87 -9.35
N LYS A 292 46.97 18.80 -8.97
CA LYS A 292 47.62 19.74 -8.03
C LYS A 292 48.42 20.81 -8.78
N GLU A 293 48.81 21.83 -8.02
CA GLU A 293 49.41 23.13 -8.41
C GLU A 293 50.40 23.13 -9.60
N LYS A 294 51.17 22.06 -9.81
CA LYS A 294 52.15 22.00 -10.92
C LYS A 294 51.54 21.91 -12.33
N ASN A 295 50.24 21.64 -12.48
CA ASN A 295 49.57 21.47 -13.80
C ASN A 295 48.26 22.28 -13.95
N SER A 296 48.13 23.40 -13.22
CA SER A 296 46.87 24.10 -12.95
C SER A 296 45.91 23.27 -12.09
N PRO A 297 45.53 23.72 -10.89
CA PRO A 297 44.70 22.93 -9.98
C PRO A 297 43.29 22.73 -10.53
N ASP A 298 42.73 21.52 -10.42
CA ASP A 298 41.34 21.25 -10.78
C ASP A 298 40.40 21.90 -9.76
N THR A 299 39.78 23.00 -10.16
CA THR A 299 38.85 23.76 -9.32
C THR A 299 37.57 22.98 -9.01
N THR A 300 37.23 21.95 -9.79
CA THR A 300 36.08 21.09 -9.52
C THR A 300 36.25 20.34 -8.22
N CYS A 301 37.46 19.91 -7.87
CA CYS A 301 37.75 19.16 -6.65
C CYS A 301 37.56 19.93 -5.34
N VAL A 302 37.47 21.25 -5.42
CA VAL A 302 37.13 22.16 -4.31
C VAL A 302 35.71 22.72 -4.44
N GLY A 303 34.86 22.09 -5.27
CA GLY A 303 33.45 22.47 -5.43
C GLY A 303 33.21 23.70 -6.30
N LYS A 304 34.18 24.14 -7.11
CA LYS A 304 34.04 25.26 -8.04
C LYS A 304 33.78 24.77 -9.47
N LEU A 305 33.46 25.70 -10.38
CA LEU A 305 33.28 25.37 -11.81
C LEU A 305 34.57 24.82 -12.43
N PRO A 306 34.48 23.94 -13.45
CA PRO A 306 35.62 23.40 -14.17
C PRO A 306 36.52 24.48 -14.78
N ASN A 307 37.84 24.32 -14.63
CA ASN A 307 38.86 25.15 -15.27
C ASN A 307 39.76 24.30 -16.20
N ALA A 308 40.81 24.90 -16.77
CA ALA A 308 41.76 24.16 -17.61
C ALA A 308 42.39 22.94 -16.91
N GLY A 309 42.63 23.02 -15.58
CA GLY A 309 43.13 21.92 -14.75
C GLY A 309 42.21 20.70 -14.71
N HIS A 310 40.90 20.91 -14.87
CA HIS A 310 39.89 19.85 -14.91
C HIS A 310 39.98 18.99 -16.17
N PHE A 311 40.38 19.57 -17.30
CA PHE A 311 40.44 18.86 -18.59
C PHE A 311 41.77 18.11 -18.81
N VAL A 312 42.72 18.20 -17.87
CA VAL A 312 44.05 17.59 -18.04
C VAL A 312 43.98 16.05 -18.06
N TYR A 313 42.95 15.45 -17.44
CA TYR A 313 42.75 13.99 -17.46
C TYR A 313 42.31 13.45 -18.83
N THR A 314 41.85 14.29 -19.76
CA THR A 314 41.32 13.85 -21.07
C THR A 314 42.36 13.91 -22.19
N ILE A 315 43.56 14.45 -21.92
CA ILE A 315 44.61 14.62 -22.92
C ILE A 315 45.53 13.37 -22.92
N LYS A 316 45.50 12.62 -24.03
CA LYS A 316 46.20 11.32 -24.23
C LYS A 316 47.67 11.27 -23.79
N ARG A 317 48.42 12.38 -23.81
CA ARG A 317 49.86 12.40 -23.46
C ARG A 317 50.18 12.23 -21.97
N LYS A 318 49.18 12.15 -21.07
CA LYS A 318 49.40 11.87 -19.63
C LYS A 318 48.57 10.71 -19.08
N ALA A 319 47.73 10.05 -19.88
CA ALA A 319 46.92 8.92 -19.39
C ALA A 319 47.79 7.74 -18.92
N GLU A 320 48.93 7.50 -19.58
CA GLU A 320 49.90 6.45 -19.20
C GLU A 320 50.61 6.73 -17.86
N SER A 321 50.66 7.98 -17.39
CA SER A 321 51.26 8.33 -16.09
C SER A 321 50.28 8.26 -14.91
N TYR A 322 49.00 7.99 -15.17
CA TYR A 322 47.96 7.89 -14.13
C TYR A 322 47.21 6.55 -14.13
N CYS A 323 47.33 5.72 -15.18
CA CYS A 323 46.81 4.36 -15.21
C CYS A 323 47.89 3.35 -14.81
N ILE A 324 47.80 2.78 -13.61
CA ILE A 324 48.52 1.56 -13.27
C ILE A 324 47.79 0.39 -13.98
N SER A 325 48.45 -0.11 -15.02
CA SER A 325 48.14 -1.34 -15.78
C SER A 325 46.87 -1.38 -16.64
N CYS A 326 47.06 -1.13 -17.95
CA CYS A 326 46.24 -1.74 -19.00
C CYS A 326 47.08 -2.79 -19.75
N THR A 327 47.53 -3.83 -19.05
CA THR A 327 48.07 -5.04 -19.69
C THR A 327 47.61 -6.24 -18.89
N GLY A 328 46.70 -7.01 -19.47
CA GLY A 328 46.12 -8.18 -18.83
C GLY A 328 47.16 -9.27 -18.51
N LYS A 329 47.10 -9.78 -17.29
CA LYS A 329 46.82 -11.19 -16.96
C LYS A 329 46.77 -11.32 -15.44
N GLU A 330 45.88 -12.19 -14.99
CA GLU A 330 45.57 -12.60 -13.62
C GLU A 330 46.80 -12.72 -12.70
N ASP A 331 46.76 -12.04 -11.55
CA ASP A 331 46.96 -12.69 -10.24
C ASP A 331 46.41 -11.81 -9.09
N ARG A 332 45.80 -12.43 -8.09
CA ARG A 332 44.99 -11.75 -7.03
C ARG A 332 45.82 -11.05 -5.94
N GLY A 333 47.08 -10.72 -6.19
CA GLY A 333 48.00 -10.12 -5.20
C GLY A 333 48.65 -8.78 -5.59
N ASP A 334 48.69 -8.41 -6.87
CA ASP A 334 49.68 -7.43 -7.35
C ASP A 334 49.10 -6.29 -8.21
N LEU A 335 47.86 -5.86 -7.97
CA LEU A 335 47.28 -4.71 -8.69
C LEU A 335 47.91 -3.35 -8.34
N TRP A 336 48.78 -3.27 -7.30
CA TRP A 336 49.25 -1.99 -6.76
C TRP A 336 50.72 -1.97 -6.26
N ARG A 337 51.64 -2.69 -6.89
CA ARG A 337 53.09 -2.47 -6.67
C ARG A 337 53.86 -2.29 -7.98
N GLN A 338 54.00 -1.03 -8.41
CA GLN A 338 55.27 -0.30 -8.54
C GLN A 338 54.98 1.15 -8.95
#